data_AF-A0A1Y3VP31-F1
#
_entry.id   AF-A0A1Y3VP31-F1
#
_cell.length_a   1.000
_cell.length_b   1.000
_cell.length_c   1.000
_cell.angle_alpha   90.00
_cell.angle_beta   90.00
_cell.angle_gamma   90.00
#
_symmetry.space_group_name_H-M   'P 1'
#
loop_
_entity.id
_entity.type
_entity.pdbx_description
1 polymer ?
#
loop_
_entity_poly.entity_id
_entity_poly.type
_entity_poly.pdbx_seq_one_letter_code
_entity_poly.pdbx_strand_id
1 'polypeptide(L)'
;MGRKVNIFGIINYTKMKNVFLFLMALCSVASFFACSDDNDGMNPKSLNGIYANASTGNVLDLKYSNSEFLGKTVEFHTADGVKATLKLNGVIPGEMETVLSDVELISDDAGYKFTTKDENDSRTIDFVGGVENGKLVLEVNAKFNNDLIGKWLLNKENSMAMTWMTVDGKSVQLAQIRNVEGKPLGLRLTTKNIVTFALPTLKKLLPKYLKDVTFMEDGNIIATYNASKQGENGAETQDSWKTSNLNQAHYRVKDDVCCVYPNLEMIMRQMETGGTIDVVLLQQLLINGIPCHFELSEGTEATQDALYMYLNEEFFKQLIPFIKLAGTLISEDTLIPVSDSIYISLKEIMTNLPEALEKTESMNVGLNFVVENN
;
A
#
# COMPACT_ATOMS: atom_id res chain seq x y z
N MET A 1 -55.69 -39.17 14.64
CA MET A 1 -54.56 -39.42 13.72
C MET A 1 -54.57 -38.30 12.69
N GLY A 2 -53.54 -37.46 12.67
CA GLY A 2 -53.51 -36.27 11.81
C GLY A 2 -52.41 -35.29 12.20
N ARG A 3 -51.14 -35.70 12.03
CA ARG A 3 -49.99 -34.78 12.13
C ARG A 3 -50.00 -33.91 10.87
N LYS A 4 -50.36 -32.63 11.00
CA LYS A 4 -50.06 -31.62 9.97
C LYS A 4 -48.54 -31.42 9.96
N VAL A 5 -47.88 -31.94 8.93
CA VAL A 5 -46.49 -31.62 8.62
C VAL A 5 -46.47 -30.18 8.12
N ASN A 6 -45.80 -29.31 8.86
CA ASN A 6 -45.60 -27.91 8.47
C ASN A 6 -44.47 -27.87 7.43
N ILE A 7 -44.83 -27.91 6.14
CA ILE A 7 -43.88 -27.93 5.01
C ILE A 7 -43.21 -26.57 4.77
N PHE A 8 -43.55 -25.52 5.54
CA PHE A 8 -42.97 -24.18 5.40
C PHE A 8 -41.89 -23.82 6.43
N GLY A 9 -41.44 -24.77 7.24
CA GLY A 9 -40.31 -24.56 8.15
C GLY A 9 -39.00 -25.06 7.53
N ILE A 10 -38.02 -24.17 7.38
CA ILE A 10 -36.63 -24.46 6.94
C ILE A 10 -36.44 -24.53 5.42
N ILE A 11 -36.87 -23.49 4.69
CA ILE A 11 -36.08 -23.07 3.52
C ILE A 11 -34.95 -22.21 4.09
N ASN A 12 -33.71 -22.73 4.02
CA ASN A 12 -32.46 -22.15 4.50
C ASN A 12 -32.47 -20.61 4.62
N TYR A 13 -32.70 -20.08 5.83
CA TYR A 13 -32.67 -18.65 6.13
C TYR A 13 -31.32 -18.02 5.71
N THR A 14 -30.22 -18.77 5.88
CA THR A 14 -28.87 -18.37 5.44
C THR A 14 -28.76 -18.28 3.91
N LYS A 15 -29.39 -19.20 3.16
CA LYS A 15 -29.38 -19.18 1.68
C LYS A 15 -30.23 -18.02 1.14
N MET A 16 -31.39 -17.74 1.75
CA MET A 16 -32.21 -16.57 1.39
C MET A 16 -31.54 -15.24 1.74
N LYS A 17 -30.80 -15.15 2.86
CA LYS A 17 -30.01 -13.96 3.21
C LYS A 17 -28.91 -13.68 2.17
N ASN A 18 -28.18 -14.71 1.75
CA ASN A 18 -27.13 -14.56 0.74
C ASN A 18 -27.71 -14.21 -0.65
N VAL A 19 -28.87 -14.79 -1.02
CA VAL A 19 -29.60 -14.42 -2.26
C VAL A 19 -30.15 -13.00 -2.20
N PHE A 20 -30.64 -12.55 -1.03
CA PHE A 20 -31.10 -11.18 -0.84
C PHE A 20 -29.95 -10.16 -0.90
N LEU A 21 -28.81 -10.46 -0.28
CA LEU A 21 -27.60 -9.64 -0.38
C LEU A 21 -27.06 -9.58 -1.81
N PHE A 22 -27.10 -10.70 -2.53
CA PHE A 22 -26.77 -10.80 -3.95
C PHE A 22 -27.68 -9.92 -4.81
N LEU A 23 -29.00 -9.97 -4.60
CA LEU A 23 -29.97 -9.13 -5.31
C LEU A 23 -29.77 -7.63 -4.97
N MET A 24 -29.50 -7.30 -3.71
CA MET A 24 -29.20 -5.92 -3.30
C MET A 24 -27.90 -5.39 -3.93
N ALA A 25 -26.87 -6.23 -4.05
CA ALA A 25 -25.61 -5.89 -4.72
C ALA A 25 -25.81 -5.69 -6.24
N LEU A 26 -26.66 -6.48 -6.90
CA LEU A 26 -27.01 -6.25 -8.30
C LEU A 26 -27.83 -4.96 -8.51
N CYS A 27 -28.67 -4.58 -7.53
CA CYS A 27 -29.42 -3.33 -7.57
C CYS A 27 -28.54 -2.08 -7.44
N SER A 28 -27.38 -2.13 -6.76
CA SER A 28 -26.47 -0.98 -6.71
C SER A 28 -25.85 -0.71 -8.09
N VAL A 29 -25.53 -1.76 -8.86
CA VAL A 29 -24.98 -1.63 -10.21
C VAL A 29 -26.02 -1.12 -11.22
N ALA A 30 -27.31 -1.42 -11.01
CA ALA A 30 -28.40 -0.92 -11.85
C ALA A 30 -28.53 0.61 -11.86
N SER A 31 -27.97 1.30 -10.87
CA SER A 31 -27.97 2.76 -10.83
C SER A 31 -26.87 3.39 -11.70
N PHE A 32 -25.83 2.64 -12.07
CA PHE A 32 -24.70 3.15 -12.88
C PHE A 32 -24.95 3.09 -14.39
N PHE A 33 -25.92 2.29 -14.82
CA PHE A 33 -26.28 2.04 -16.22
C PHE A 33 -27.76 2.39 -16.41
N ALA A 34 -28.04 3.68 -16.62
CA ALA A 34 -29.40 4.12 -16.95
C ALA A 34 -29.79 3.60 -18.33
N CYS A 35 -31.02 3.07 -18.46
CA CYS A 35 -31.54 2.45 -19.69
C CYS A 35 -31.24 3.29 -20.94
N SER A 36 -30.42 2.74 -21.83
CA SER A 36 -30.32 3.17 -23.22
C SER A 36 -31.33 2.34 -24.02
N ASP A 37 -32.33 3.00 -24.61
CA ASP A 37 -33.52 2.41 -25.28
C ASP A 37 -33.21 1.70 -26.62
N ASP A 38 -31.94 1.37 -26.89
CA ASP A 38 -31.43 1.05 -28.25
C ASP A 38 -30.70 -0.30 -28.38
N ASN A 39 -30.90 -1.27 -27.48
CA ASN A 39 -30.02 -2.45 -27.40
C ASN A 39 -30.65 -3.82 -27.75
N ASP A 40 -31.54 -3.84 -28.74
CA ASP A 40 -31.91 -5.09 -29.41
C ASP A 40 -30.71 -5.68 -30.18
N GLY A 41 -29.97 -6.60 -29.55
CA GLY A 41 -28.99 -7.47 -30.24
C GLY A 41 -27.51 -7.10 -30.11
N MET A 42 -27.06 -6.60 -28.95
CA MET A 42 -25.63 -6.39 -28.70
C MET A 42 -24.81 -7.68 -28.90
N ASN A 43 -23.82 -7.65 -29.82
CA ASN A 43 -22.88 -8.75 -29.99
C ASN A 43 -21.98 -8.86 -28.74
N PRO A 44 -22.05 -9.93 -27.94
CA PRO A 44 -21.30 -10.02 -26.68
C PRO A 44 -19.78 -9.85 -26.88
N LYS A 45 -19.25 -10.27 -28.03
CA LYS A 45 -17.83 -10.16 -28.34
C LYS A 45 -17.34 -8.73 -28.53
N SER A 46 -18.23 -7.77 -28.79
CA SER A 46 -17.84 -6.36 -28.90
C SER A 46 -17.43 -5.75 -27.57
N LEU A 47 -17.73 -6.42 -26.45
CA LEU A 47 -17.34 -6.03 -25.10
C LEU A 47 -15.93 -6.52 -24.72
N ASN A 48 -15.29 -7.34 -25.56
CA ASN A 48 -13.99 -7.88 -25.24
C ASN A 48 -12.92 -6.81 -25.35
N GLY A 49 -12.04 -6.73 -24.34
CA GLY A 49 -10.91 -5.82 -24.39
C GLY A 49 -10.32 -5.52 -23.02
N ILE A 50 -9.32 -4.65 -23.03
CA ILE A 50 -8.65 -4.15 -21.83
C ILE A 50 -9.30 -2.84 -21.44
N TYR A 51 -9.83 -2.79 -20.22
CA TYR A 51 -10.45 -1.63 -19.62
C TYR A 51 -9.46 -0.94 -18.67
N ALA A 52 -9.36 0.38 -18.75
CA ALA A 52 -8.49 1.18 -17.90
C ALA A 52 -9.10 2.56 -17.65
N ASN A 53 -8.82 3.17 -16.49
CA ASN A 53 -9.41 4.46 -16.12
C ASN A 53 -9.00 5.61 -17.06
N ALA A 54 -7.82 5.53 -17.69
CA ALA A 54 -7.32 6.56 -18.61
C ALA A 54 -7.69 6.30 -20.09
N SER A 55 -8.42 5.22 -20.38
CA SER A 55 -8.82 4.87 -21.75
C SER A 55 -9.97 5.76 -22.22
N THR A 56 -9.98 6.14 -23.50
CA THR A 56 -11.10 6.86 -24.13
C THR A 56 -12.09 5.91 -24.84
N GLY A 57 -11.71 4.64 -25.02
CA GLY A 57 -12.54 3.62 -25.65
C GLY A 57 -13.19 2.69 -24.63
N ASN A 58 -12.37 1.97 -23.86
CA ASN A 58 -12.79 1.01 -22.84
C ASN A 58 -12.46 1.54 -21.45
N VAL A 59 -13.36 2.34 -20.89
CA VAL A 59 -13.20 3.00 -19.58
C VAL A 59 -13.45 2.00 -18.46
N LEU A 60 -12.53 1.95 -17.50
CA LEU A 60 -12.72 1.21 -16.24
C LEU A 60 -13.12 2.17 -15.12
N ASP A 61 -14.31 1.96 -14.54
CA ASP A 61 -14.77 2.54 -13.28
C ASP A 61 -14.58 1.49 -12.18
N LEU A 62 -13.41 1.52 -11.56
CA LEU A 62 -13.00 0.55 -10.52
C LEU A 62 -13.11 1.18 -9.15
N LYS A 63 -13.83 0.52 -8.25
CA LYS A 63 -13.86 0.84 -6.83
C LYS A 63 -13.31 -0.31 -6.01
N TYR A 64 -12.53 0.04 -5.00
CA TYR A 64 -12.04 -0.87 -3.98
C TYR A 64 -12.51 -0.35 -2.62
N SER A 65 -13.25 -1.17 -1.89
CA SER A 65 -13.89 -0.79 -0.61
C SER A 65 -14.68 0.52 -0.70
N ASN A 66 -15.52 0.64 -1.74
CA ASN A 66 -16.36 1.81 -2.04
C ASN A 66 -15.61 3.11 -2.37
N SER A 67 -14.28 3.09 -2.53
CA SER A 67 -13.48 4.23 -2.97
C SER A 67 -12.91 3.98 -4.37
N GLU A 68 -12.78 5.05 -5.17
CA GLU A 68 -12.13 4.98 -6.49
C GLU A 68 -10.74 4.32 -6.37
N PHE A 69 -10.41 3.46 -7.34
CA PHE A 69 -9.14 2.74 -7.35
C PHE A 69 -8.46 2.82 -8.71
N LEU A 70 -7.46 3.69 -8.77
CA LEU A 70 -6.83 4.11 -10.02
C LEU A 70 -5.54 3.35 -10.33
N GLY A 71 -5.11 3.48 -11.59
CA GLY A 71 -3.86 2.93 -12.10
C GLY A 71 -3.89 1.41 -12.29
N LYS A 72 -5.09 0.84 -12.50
CA LYS A 72 -5.34 -0.59 -12.69
C LYS A 72 -6.00 -0.87 -14.04
N THR A 73 -5.92 -2.12 -14.47
CA THR A 73 -6.57 -2.58 -15.69
C THR A 73 -7.31 -3.88 -15.47
N VAL A 74 -8.38 -4.07 -16.22
CA VAL A 74 -9.15 -5.32 -16.25
C VAL A 74 -9.35 -5.72 -17.70
N GLU A 75 -8.90 -6.91 -18.05
CA GLU A 75 -9.23 -7.51 -19.33
C GLU A 75 -10.51 -8.33 -19.17
N PHE A 76 -11.52 -8.02 -20.00
CA PHE A 76 -12.79 -8.71 -20.03
C PHE A 76 -12.90 -9.53 -21.33
N HIS A 77 -13.34 -10.78 -21.20
CA HIS A 77 -13.57 -11.66 -22.33
C HIS A 77 -14.85 -12.48 -22.16
N THR A 78 -15.72 -12.46 -23.16
CA THR A 78 -16.86 -13.37 -23.31
C THR A 78 -16.93 -13.90 -24.74
N ALA A 79 -17.33 -15.16 -24.89
CA ALA A 79 -17.55 -15.78 -26.20
C ALA A 79 -19.01 -15.68 -26.66
N ASP A 80 -19.95 -15.70 -25.72
CA ASP A 80 -21.38 -15.94 -25.95
C ASP A 80 -22.33 -15.03 -25.14
N GLY A 81 -21.81 -14.19 -24.24
CA GLY A 81 -22.63 -13.37 -23.36
C GLY A 81 -23.28 -14.14 -22.20
N VAL A 82 -22.92 -15.41 -22.00
CA VAL A 82 -23.41 -16.23 -20.88
C VAL A 82 -22.36 -16.30 -19.78
N LYS A 83 -21.10 -16.46 -20.17
CA LYS A 83 -19.97 -16.46 -19.23
C LYS A 83 -18.87 -15.51 -19.66
N ALA A 84 -18.14 -15.01 -18.68
CA ALA A 84 -16.95 -14.20 -18.89
C ALA A 84 -15.71 -14.75 -18.18
N THR A 85 -14.56 -14.35 -18.68
CA THR A 85 -13.28 -14.39 -17.98
C THR A 85 -12.83 -12.95 -17.75
N LEU A 86 -12.49 -12.62 -16.51
CA LEU A 86 -11.89 -11.34 -16.15
C LEU A 86 -10.46 -11.57 -15.68
N LYS A 87 -9.51 -10.83 -16.24
CA LYS A 87 -8.12 -10.81 -15.80
C LYS A 87 -7.82 -9.44 -15.19
N LEU A 88 -7.68 -9.44 -13.87
CA LEU A 88 -7.46 -8.25 -13.05
C LEU A 88 -5.96 -8.03 -12.87
N ASN A 89 -5.42 -6.89 -13.30
CA ASN A 89 -3.99 -6.59 -13.18
C ASN A 89 -3.75 -5.61 -12.02
N GLY A 90 -3.13 -6.11 -10.96
CA GLY A 90 -2.79 -5.34 -9.75
C GLY A 90 -3.99 -4.89 -8.91
N VAL A 91 -5.19 -5.43 -9.15
CA VAL A 91 -6.43 -5.02 -8.44
C VAL A 91 -6.49 -5.62 -7.04
N ILE A 92 -5.95 -6.82 -6.84
CA ILE A 92 -5.92 -7.48 -5.54
C ILE A 92 -4.57 -7.22 -4.87
N PRO A 93 -4.54 -6.75 -3.61
CA PRO A 93 -3.30 -6.57 -2.85
C PRO A 93 -2.39 -7.80 -2.91
N GLY A 94 -1.15 -7.57 -3.37
CA GLY A 94 -0.14 -8.63 -3.50
C GLY A 94 -0.39 -9.66 -4.60
N GLU A 95 -1.29 -9.39 -5.55
CA GLU A 95 -1.46 -10.19 -6.76
C GLU A 95 -1.23 -9.32 -7.98
N MET A 96 -0.16 -9.62 -8.71
CA MET A 96 0.09 -8.96 -9.99
C MET A 96 -1.06 -9.22 -10.97
N GLU A 97 -1.62 -10.43 -10.91
CA GLU A 97 -2.68 -10.89 -11.79
C GLU A 97 -3.61 -11.83 -11.02
N THR A 98 -4.92 -11.59 -11.14
CA THR A 98 -5.97 -12.49 -10.64
C THR A 98 -6.92 -12.79 -11.80
N VAL A 99 -7.17 -14.07 -12.07
CA VAL A 99 -8.07 -14.51 -13.14
C VAL A 99 -9.36 -15.07 -12.55
N LEU A 100 -10.48 -14.44 -12.89
CA LEU A 100 -11.83 -14.91 -12.57
C LEU A 100 -12.40 -15.60 -13.81
N SER A 101 -12.47 -16.93 -13.77
CA SER A 101 -13.02 -17.74 -14.87
C SER A 101 -14.48 -18.08 -14.64
N ASP A 102 -15.19 -18.38 -15.73
CA ASP A 102 -16.58 -18.86 -15.70
C ASP A 102 -17.57 -17.94 -14.95
N VAL A 103 -17.32 -16.63 -14.95
CA VAL A 103 -18.20 -15.64 -14.31
C VAL A 103 -19.53 -15.60 -15.03
N GLU A 104 -20.62 -15.93 -14.34
CA GLU A 104 -21.97 -15.90 -14.91
C GLU A 104 -22.40 -14.46 -15.21
N LEU A 105 -22.88 -14.24 -16.42
CA LEU A 105 -23.38 -12.96 -16.90
C LEU A 105 -24.91 -12.96 -16.88
N ILE A 106 -25.49 -11.88 -16.37
CA ILE A 106 -26.92 -11.61 -16.41
C ILE A 106 -27.12 -10.47 -17.39
N SER A 107 -27.82 -10.76 -18.50
CA SER A 107 -28.18 -9.73 -19.47
C SER A 107 -29.09 -8.69 -18.82
N ASP A 108 -28.85 -7.43 -19.18
CA ASP A 108 -29.65 -6.27 -18.81
C ASP A 108 -29.85 -5.39 -20.06
N ASP A 109 -30.78 -4.43 -20.01
CA ASP A 109 -31.15 -3.61 -21.17
C ASP A 109 -29.95 -2.83 -21.77
N ALA A 110 -28.91 -2.57 -20.98
CA ALA A 110 -27.71 -1.83 -21.39
C ALA A 110 -26.46 -2.71 -21.67
N GLY A 111 -26.44 -3.99 -21.29
CA GLY A 111 -25.23 -4.83 -21.34
C GLY A 111 -25.32 -6.07 -20.44
N TYR A 112 -24.25 -6.36 -19.68
CA TYR A 112 -24.21 -7.50 -18.76
C TYR A 112 -23.84 -7.07 -17.35
N LYS A 113 -24.50 -7.67 -16.36
CA LYS A 113 -24.14 -7.55 -14.94
C LYS A 113 -23.62 -8.88 -14.44
N PHE A 114 -22.76 -8.82 -13.43
CA PHE A 114 -22.20 -10.01 -12.81
C PHE A 114 -21.87 -9.77 -11.36
N THR A 115 -21.84 -10.86 -10.63
CA THR A 115 -21.29 -10.95 -9.28
C THR A 115 -20.54 -12.25 -9.18
N THR A 116 -19.36 -12.22 -8.59
CA THR A 116 -18.58 -13.43 -8.35
C THR A 116 -17.79 -13.28 -7.06
N LYS A 117 -17.33 -14.40 -6.53
CA LYS A 117 -16.56 -14.47 -5.30
C LYS A 117 -15.29 -15.24 -5.57
N ASP A 118 -14.15 -14.70 -5.14
CA ASP A 118 -12.87 -15.39 -5.07
C ASP A 118 -12.49 -15.58 -3.60
N GLU A 119 -12.21 -16.80 -3.20
CA GLU A 119 -11.84 -17.08 -1.81
C GLU A 119 -10.76 -18.15 -1.70
N ASN A 120 -9.92 -17.99 -0.68
CA ASN A 120 -8.97 -18.99 -0.23
C ASN A 120 -8.74 -18.82 1.28
N ASP A 121 -7.82 -19.59 1.83
CA ASP A 121 -7.56 -19.61 3.27
C ASP A 121 -7.14 -18.24 3.86
N SER A 122 -6.56 -17.35 3.03
CA SER A 122 -6.05 -16.04 3.47
C SER A 122 -7.01 -14.87 3.23
N ARG A 123 -8.03 -15.04 2.38
CA ARG A 123 -8.91 -13.94 1.99
C ARG A 123 -10.26 -14.39 1.43
N THR A 124 -11.20 -13.45 1.47
CA THR A 124 -12.45 -13.51 0.72
C THR A 124 -12.60 -12.21 -0.05
N ILE A 125 -12.96 -12.29 -1.33
CA ILE A 125 -13.21 -11.13 -2.17
C ILE A 125 -14.53 -11.30 -2.91
N ASP A 126 -15.42 -10.33 -2.71
CA ASP A 126 -16.65 -10.22 -3.47
C ASP A 126 -16.48 -9.18 -4.58
N PHE A 127 -16.86 -9.57 -5.79
CA PHE A 127 -16.86 -8.73 -6.98
C PHE A 127 -18.29 -8.48 -7.41
N VAL A 128 -18.61 -7.22 -7.67
CA VAL A 128 -19.89 -6.80 -8.21
C VAL A 128 -19.58 -5.90 -9.39
N GLY A 129 -20.10 -6.19 -10.57
CA GLY A 129 -19.75 -5.43 -11.75
C GLY A 129 -20.77 -5.47 -12.85
N GLY A 130 -20.52 -4.66 -13.86
CA GLY A 130 -21.30 -4.64 -15.09
C GLY A 130 -20.49 -4.06 -16.23
N VAL A 131 -20.78 -4.52 -17.43
CA VAL A 131 -20.08 -4.15 -18.65
C VAL A 131 -21.08 -3.77 -19.73
N GLU A 132 -20.81 -2.65 -20.38
CA GLU A 132 -21.53 -2.15 -21.55
C GLU A 132 -20.53 -1.64 -22.58
N ASN A 133 -21.04 -1.09 -23.68
CA ASN A 133 -20.19 -0.61 -24.77
C ASN A 133 -19.23 0.49 -24.27
N GLY A 134 -17.94 0.18 -24.25
CA GLY A 134 -16.89 1.10 -23.85
C GLY A 134 -16.77 1.39 -22.34
N LYS A 135 -17.54 0.71 -21.46
CA LYS A 135 -17.44 0.91 -20.01
C LYS A 135 -17.56 -0.39 -19.22
N LEU A 136 -16.65 -0.58 -18.26
CA LEU A 136 -16.70 -1.64 -17.25
C LEU A 136 -16.74 -0.98 -15.88
N VAL A 137 -17.77 -1.27 -15.10
CA VAL A 137 -17.87 -0.92 -13.68
C VAL A 137 -17.51 -2.17 -12.88
N LEU A 138 -16.60 -2.04 -11.91
CA LEU A 138 -16.20 -3.12 -11.03
C LEU A 138 -16.04 -2.59 -9.60
N GLU A 139 -16.80 -3.15 -8.67
CA GLU A 139 -16.67 -2.95 -7.23
C GLU A 139 -16.01 -4.19 -6.62
N VAL A 140 -14.94 -3.97 -5.86
CA VAL A 140 -14.14 -5.00 -5.20
C VAL A 140 -14.23 -4.79 -3.70
N ASN A 141 -14.72 -5.81 -2.99
CA ASN A 141 -14.81 -5.81 -1.53
C ASN A 141 -13.99 -6.99 -1.00
N ALA A 142 -12.79 -6.69 -0.50
CA ALA A 142 -11.89 -7.70 0.03
C ALA A 142 -11.95 -7.77 1.56
N LYS A 143 -11.69 -8.96 2.09
CA LYS A 143 -11.45 -9.22 3.51
C LYS A 143 -10.30 -10.20 3.63
N PHE A 144 -9.22 -9.77 4.25
CA PHE A 144 -8.04 -10.56 4.60
C PHE A 144 -8.10 -10.94 6.08
N ASN A 145 -7.42 -12.03 6.44
CA ASN A 145 -7.24 -12.43 7.83
C ASN A 145 -5.74 -12.51 8.14
N ASN A 146 -5.28 -11.71 9.10
CA ASN A 146 -3.90 -11.71 9.59
C ASN A 146 -3.79 -10.96 10.92
N ASP A 147 -2.70 -11.19 11.64
CA ASP A 147 -2.50 -10.67 13.01
C ASP A 147 -2.10 -9.18 13.06
N LEU A 148 -1.84 -8.53 11.93
CA LEU A 148 -1.52 -7.10 11.89
C LEU A 148 -2.77 -6.21 11.91
N ILE A 149 -3.95 -6.77 11.60
CA ILE A 149 -5.20 -6.00 11.51
C ILE A 149 -5.43 -5.22 12.80
N GLY A 150 -5.49 -3.90 12.67
CA GLY A 150 -5.61 -3.02 13.83
C GLY A 150 -4.90 -1.70 13.65
N LYS A 151 -5.08 -0.83 14.65
CA LYS A 151 -4.43 0.48 14.73
C LYS A 151 -3.22 0.41 15.66
N TRP A 152 -2.09 0.85 15.14
CA TRP A 152 -0.78 0.79 15.78
C TRP A 152 -0.21 2.20 15.90
N LEU A 153 -0.04 2.66 17.13
CA LEU A 153 0.52 3.97 17.44
C LEU A 153 2.03 3.92 17.35
N LEU A 154 2.66 4.92 16.73
CA LEU A 154 4.10 5.04 16.76
C LEU A 154 4.59 5.18 18.22
N ASN A 155 5.52 4.33 18.63
CA ASN A 155 6.08 4.40 19.97
C ASN A 155 6.94 5.67 20.10
N LYS A 156 6.44 6.73 20.71
CA LYS A 156 7.17 8.02 20.76
C LYS A 156 8.51 7.94 21.50
N GLU A 157 8.60 7.09 22.51
CA GLU A 157 9.82 6.92 23.32
C GLU A 157 10.87 6.07 22.61
N ASN A 158 10.43 5.15 21.74
CA ASN A 158 11.31 4.25 21.00
C ASN A 158 10.87 4.06 19.54
N SER A 159 10.69 5.14 18.80
CA SER A 159 9.97 5.14 17.51
C SER A 159 10.62 4.33 16.38
N MET A 160 11.92 4.06 16.49
CA MET A 160 12.71 3.39 15.46
C MET A 160 13.74 2.46 16.09
N ALA A 161 14.10 1.38 15.43
CA ALA A 161 15.27 0.58 15.77
C ALA A 161 16.12 0.31 14.53
N MET A 162 17.43 0.22 14.75
CA MET A 162 18.39 -0.05 13.69
C MET A 162 19.50 -0.96 14.20
N THR A 163 19.82 -1.99 13.40
CA THR A 163 21.03 -2.79 13.53
C THR A 163 21.81 -2.71 12.22
N TRP A 164 23.14 -2.69 12.30
CA TRP A 164 23.98 -2.70 11.10
C TRP A 164 25.32 -3.37 11.41
N MET A 165 25.61 -4.46 10.70
CA MET A 165 26.89 -5.15 10.71
C MET A 165 27.47 -5.25 9.29
N THR A 166 28.79 -5.06 9.19
CA THR A 166 29.55 -5.13 7.93
C THR A 166 30.54 -6.28 7.97
N VAL A 167 30.82 -6.87 6.80
CA VAL A 167 31.75 -8.00 6.64
C VAL A 167 33.09 -7.75 7.33
N ASP A 168 33.57 -8.75 8.08
CA ASP A 168 34.83 -8.75 8.85
C ASP A 168 34.98 -7.57 9.84
N GLY A 169 33.88 -6.94 10.27
CA GLY A 169 33.94 -5.74 11.11
C GLY A 169 34.65 -4.57 10.43
N LYS A 170 34.76 -4.55 9.10
CA LYS A 170 35.36 -3.45 8.34
C LYS A 170 34.38 -2.27 8.26
N SER A 171 34.61 -1.29 9.11
CA SER A 171 33.84 -0.04 9.14
C SER A 171 33.98 0.70 7.81
N VAL A 172 32.86 1.05 7.17
CA VAL A 172 32.84 1.90 5.98
C VAL A 172 32.53 3.34 6.42
N GLN A 173 33.28 4.31 5.91
CA GLN A 173 33.01 5.73 6.16
C GLN A 173 31.78 6.16 5.36
N LEU A 174 30.83 6.80 6.02
CA LEU A 174 29.62 7.35 5.40
C LEU A 174 29.76 8.86 5.16
N ALA A 175 30.24 9.61 6.15
CA ALA A 175 30.45 11.05 6.05
C ALA A 175 31.47 11.58 7.06
N GLN A 176 32.00 12.77 6.82
CA GLN A 176 32.68 13.56 7.84
C GLN A 176 31.67 14.27 8.74
N ILE A 177 31.99 14.31 10.03
CA ILE A 177 31.22 15.07 11.00
C ILE A 177 31.72 16.52 10.97
N ARG A 178 30.78 17.46 10.85
CA ARG A 178 31.03 18.89 10.64
C ARG A 178 30.40 19.74 11.75
N ASN A 179 30.92 20.95 11.95
CA ASN A 179 30.30 21.95 12.83
C ASN A 179 29.23 22.78 12.08
N VAL A 180 28.63 23.76 12.78
CA VAL A 180 27.66 24.72 12.22
C VAL A 180 28.18 25.53 11.03
N GLU A 181 29.51 25.73 10.93
CA GLU A 181 30.16 26.43 9.81
C GLU A 181 30.52 25.48 8.65
N GLY A 182 30.10 24.21 8.72
CA GLY A 182 30.43 23.18 7.73
C GLY A 182 31.87 22.66 7.79
N LYS A 183 32.68 23.09 8.77
CA LYS A 183 34.07 22.65 8.92
C LYS A 183 34.16 21.25 9.53
N PRO A 184 35.00 20.35 8.98
CA PRO A 184 35.21 19.03 9.56
C PRO A 184 35.76 19.11 11.00
N LEU A 185 35.21 18.28 11.89
CA LEU A 185 35.66 18.14 13.28
C LEU A 185 36.73 17.05 13.47
N GLY A 186 37.24 16.46 12.38
CA GLY A 186 38.17 15.33 12.43
C GLY A 186 37.54 13.99 12.84
N LEU A 187 36.22 13.96 13.03
CA LEU A 187 35.44 12.75 13.32
C LEU A 187 34.72 12.26 12.07
N ARG A 188 34.44 10.95 12.02
CA ARG A 188 33.79 10.27 10.89
C ARG A 188 32.54 9.55 11.34
N LEU A 189 31.46 9.73 10.59
CA LEU A 189 30.30 8.85 10.65
C LEU A 189 30.62 7.59 9.83
N THR A 190 30.39 6.42 10.41
CA THR A 190 30.67 5.13 9.80
C THR A 190 29.56 4.14 10.10
N THR A 191 29.56 3.01 9.38
CA THR A 191 28.61 1.90 9.64
C THR A 191 28.65 1.41 11.08
N LYS A 192 29.80 1.49 11.78
CA LYS A 192 29.94 1.08 13.18
C LYS A 192 29.30 2.03 14.19
N ASN A 193 29.22 3.33 13.88
CA ASN A 193 28.82 4.34 14.85
C ASN A 193 27.54 5.08 14.45
N ILE A 194 27.00 4.84 13.26
CA ILE A 194 25.76 5.48 12.78
C ILE A 194 24.57 5.22 13.70
N VAL A 195 24.44 4.02 14.26
CA VAL A 195 23.40 3.70 15.24
C VAL A 195 23.52 4.58 16.49
N THR A 196 24.75 4.85 16.95
CA THR A 196 24.98 5.69 18.13
C THR A 196 24.80 7.18 17.82
N PHE A 197 25.24 7.66 16.65
CA PHE A 197 25.26 9.08 16.33
C PHE A 197 23.96 9.58 15.68
N ALA A 198 23.40 8.85 14.70
CA ALA A 198 22.28 9.33 13.90
C ALA A 198 20.91 8.88 14.44
N LEU A 199 20.80 7.63 14.92
CA LEU A 199 19.51 7.07 15.36
C LEU A 199 18.80 7.89 16.45
N PRO A 200 19.47 8.43 17.49
CA PRO A 200 18.79 9.22 18.52
C PRO A 200 18.07 10.45 17.96
N THR A 201 18.64 11.07 16.93
CA THR A 201 18.05 12.24 16.27
C THR A 201 16.87 11.83 15.40
N LEU A 202 17.01 10.75 14.62
CA LEU A 202 15.91 10.18 13.84
C LEU A 202 14.72 9.78 14.72
N LYS A 203 14.99 9.16 15.88
CA LYS A 203 13.97 8.79 16.87
C LYS A 203 13.15 9.98 17.36
N LYS A 204 13.79 11.14 17.55
CA LYS A 204 13.12 12.38 17.98
C LYS A 204 12.34 13.07 16.86
N LEU A 205 12.80 12.93 15.62
CA LEU A 205 12.17 13.56 14.47
C LEU A 205 10.94 12.77 13.98
N LEU A 206 10.99 11.44 13.98
CA LEU A 206 9.94 10.62 13.40
C LEU A 206 8.52 10.90 13.99
N PRO A 207 8.33 11.07 15.32
CA PRO A 207 7.03 11.42 15.89
C PRO A 207 6.47 12.78 15.46
N LYS A 208 7.28 13.65 14.83
CA LYS A 208 6.80 14.91 14.23
C LYS A 208 6.10 14.70 12.90
N TYR A 209 6.31 13.55 12.25
CA TYR A 209 5.81 13.25 10.91
C TYR A 209 4.76 12.14 10.91
N LEU A 210 4.91 11.12 11.73
CA LEU A 210 4.02 9.96 11.78
C LEU A 210 3.46 9.79 13.18
N LYS A 211 2.15 9.62 13.27
CA LYS A 211 1.45 9.37 14.54
C LYS A 211 1.08 7.90 14.68
N ASP A 212 0.44 7.34 13.66
CA ASP A 212 -0.09 5.97 13.69
C ASP A 212 -0.27 5.40 12.29
N VAL A 213 -0.37 4.08 12.22
CA VAL A 213 -0.75 3.30 11.04
C VAL A 213 -1.88 2.34 11.41
N THR A 214 -2.82 2.14 10.50
CA THR A 214 -3.92 1.19 10.65
C THR A 214 -3.88 0.21 9.49
N PHE A 215 -3.73 -1.07 9.81
CA PHE A 215 -3.86 -2.17 8.86
C PHE A 215 -5.34 -2.58 8.84
N MET A 216 -6.02 -2.29 7.74
CA MET A 216 -7.45 -2.54 7.59
C MET A 216 -7.71 -4.00 7.18
N GLU A 217 -8.90 -4.53 7.50
CA GLU A 217 -9.30 -5.88 7.09
C GLU A 217 -9.33 -6.05 5.56
N ASP A 218 -9.58 -4.97 4.82
CA ASP A 218 -9.62 -4.98 3.35
C ASP A 218 -8.23 -4.85 2.72
N GLY A 219 -7.15 -4.90 3.50
CA GLY A 219 -5.80 -4.77 2.99
C GLY A 219 -5.35 -3.33 2.76
N ASN A 220 -6.15 -2.30 3.05
CA ASN A 220 -5.67 -0.91 3.04
C ASN A 220 -4.71 -0.63 4.22
N ILE A 221 -3.72 0.23 3.98
CA ILE A 221 -2.97 0.90 5.05
C ILE A 221 -3.42 2.35 5.14
N ILE A 222 -3.83 2.76 6.33
CA ILE A 222 -4.18 4.14 6.64
C ILE A 222 -3.17 4.71 7.64
N ALA A 223 -2.54 5.83 7.30
CA ALA A 223 -1.58 6.49 8.17
C ALA A 223 -2.10 7.86 8.63
N THR A 224 -1.88 8.20 9.90
CA THR A 224 -2.04 9.56 10.41
C THR A 224 -0.69 10.25 10.44
N TYR A 225 -0.51 11.29 9.63
CA TYR A 225 0.77 11.96 9.42
C TYR A 225 0.64 13.49 9.48
N ASN A 226 1.74 14.17 9.75
CA ASN A 226 1.79 15.63 9.81
C ASN A 226 2.00 16.20 8.40
N ALA A 227 1.02 16.96 7.91
CA ALA A 227 1.04 17.63 6.62
C ALA A 227 1.37 19.13 6.73
N SER A 228 1.97 19.57 7.84
CA SER A 228 2.42 20.95 8.03
C SER A 228 3.38 21.35 6.91
N LYS A 229 3.09 22.46 6.21
CA LYS A 229 4.03 23.09 5.27
C LYS A 229 4.96 24.01 6.06
N GLN A 230 6.27 23.91 5.85
CA GLN A 230 7.22 24.88 6.40
C GLN A 230 7.00 26.22 5.68
N GLY A 231 6.67 27.29 6.41
CA GLY A 231 6.47 28.62 5.80
C GLY A 231 7.78 29.19 5.24
N GLU A 232 7.71 30.09 4.25
CA GLU A 232 8.88 30.72 3.59
C GLU A 232 9.87 31.40 4.56
N ASN A 233 9.45 31.71 5.79
CA ASN A 233 10.27 32.33 6.84
C ASN A 233 10.72 31.36 7.94
N GLY A 234 10.54 30.04 7.76
CA GLY A 234 10.89 29.05 8.78
C GLY A 234 10.03 29.07 10.05
N ALA A 235 8.97 29.87 10.09
CA ALA A 235 7.99 29.83 11.17
C ALA A 235 7.21 28.51 11.10
N GLU A 236 7.21 27.76 12.20
CA GLU A 236 6.40 26.53 12.33
C GLU A 236 4.93 26.90 12.13
N THR A 237 4.31 26.32 11.10
CA THR A 237 2.86 26.30 11.02
C THR A 237 2.36 25.34 12.10
N GLN A 238 1.21 25.65 12.71
CA GLN A 238 0.54 24.74 13.63
C GLN A 238 0.41 23.35 12.99
N ASP A 239 0.70 22.30 13.76
CA ASP A 239 0.59 20.91 13.33
C ASP A 239 -0.68 20.67 12.50
N SER A 240 -0.52 20.10 11.30
CA SER A 240 -1.63 19.77 10.40
C SER A 240 -1.71 18.26 10.24
N TRP A 241 -2.14 17.59 11.31
CA TRP A 241 -2.36 16.14 11.29
C TRP A 241 -3.49 15.78 10.31
N LYS A 242 -3.20 14.87 9.39
CA LYS A 242 -4.14 14.34 8.39
C LYS A 242 -4.07 12.83 8.36
N THR A 243 -5.14 12.23 7.88
CA THR A 243 -5.21 10.80 7.62
C THR A 243 -5.11 10.57 6.12
N SER A 244 -4.33 9.57 5.70
CA SER A 244 -4.22 9.18 4.30
C SER A 244 -5.56 8.72 3.74
N ASN A 245 -5.79 8.92 2.45
CA ASN A 245 -6.99 8.43 1.78
C ASN A 245 -6.89 6.91 1.54
N LEU A 246 -8.04 6.27 1.33
CA LEU A 246 -8.08 4.87 0.90
C LEU A 246 -7.33 4.67 -0.42
N ASN A 247 -6.89 3.43 -0.63
CA ASN A 247 -6.25 2.93 -1.84
C ASN A 247 -4.92 3.60 -2.20
N GLN A 248 -4.28 4.33 -1.28
CA GLN A 248 -2.93 4.88 -1.47
C GLN A 248 -1.83 3.85 -1.21
N ALA A 249 -2.06 2.92 -0.28
CA ALA A 249 -1.18 1.79 -0.05
C ALA A 249 -2.01 0.60 0.43
N HIS A 250 -1.67 -0.58 -0.06
CA HIS A 250 -2.22 -1.83 0.40
C HIS A 250 -1.15 -2.70 1.04
N TYR A 251 -1.55 -3.73 1.77
CA TYR A 251 -0.65 -4.73 2.32
C TYR A 251 -1.20 -6.14 2.13
N ARG A 252 -0.27 -7.11 2.14
CA ARG A 252 -0.59 -8.53 2.23
C ARG A 252 0.45 -9.21 3.10
N VAL A 253 -0.01 -9.99 4.07
CA VAL A 253 0.86 -10.88 4.84
C VAL A 253 0.97 -12.22 4.12
N LYS A 254 2.19 -12.66 3.86
CA LYS A 254 2.51 -13.96 3.27
C LYS A 254 3.84 -14.44 3.82
N ASP A 255 3.91 -15.69 4.27
CA ASP A 255 5.13 -16.31 4.80
C ASP A 255 5.81 -15.45 5.89
N ASP A 256 5.00 -14.93 6.84
CA ASP A 256 5.41 -14.03 7.92
C ASP A 256 6.08 -12.71 7.49
N VAL A 257 5.88 -12.31 6.23
CA VAL A 257 6.32 -11.01 5.70
C VAL A 257 5.11 -10.18 5.32
N CYS A 258 5.07 -8.92 5.77
CA CYS A 258 4.08 -7.94 5.36
C CYS A 258 4.60 -7.20 4.12
N CYS A 259 4.14 -7.60 2.94
CA CYS A 259 4.46 -6.87 1.71
C CYS A 259 3.54 -5.65 1.58
N VAL A 260 4.14 -4.46 1.44
CA VAL A 260 3.44 -3.19 1.26
C VAL A 260 3.45 -2.79 -0.22
N TYR A 261 2.29 -2.44 -0.77
CA TYR A 261 2.07 -2.11 -2.17
C TYR A 261 1.57 -0.67 -2.30
N PRO A 262 2.47 0.31 -2.54
CA PRO A 262 2.05 1.70 -2.78
C PRO A 262 1.32 1.83 -4.11
N ASN A 263 0.18 2.52 -4.12
CA ASN A 263 -0.49 2.91 -5.35
C ASN A 263 0.02 4.27 -5.82
N LEU A 264 1.07 4.24 -6.65
CA LEU A 264 1.72 5.46 -7.13
C LEU A 264 0.76 6.39 -7.88
N GLU A 265 -0.20 5.88 -8.65
CA GLU A 265 -1.18 6.71 -9.35
C GLU A 265 -2.03 7.52 -8.36
N MET A 266 -2.52 6.87 -7.30
CA MET A 266 -3.32 7.53 -6.25
C MET A 266 -2.49 8.52 -5.43
N ILE A 267 -1.23 8.18 -5.13
CA ILE A 267 -0.32 9.05 -4.37
C ILE A 267 0.04 10.29 -5.20
N MET A 268 0.45 10.12 -6.46
CA MET A 268 0.91 11.22 -7.31
C MET A 268 -0.19 12.23 -7.63
N ARG A 269 -1.46 11.83 -7.74
CA ARG A 269 -2.58 12.77 -7.93
C ARG A 269 -2.78 13.73 -6.76
N GLN A 270 -2.34 13.36 -5.56
CA GLN A 270 -2.39 14.23 -4.38
C GLN A 270 -1.15 15.10 -4.22
N MET A 271 -0.07 14.76 -4.93
CA MET A 271 1.16 15.54 -4.91
C MET A 271 1.05 16.68 -5.93
N GLU A 272 1.13 17.92 -5.46
CA GLU A 272 1.36 19.11 -6.30
C GLU A 272 2.81 19.09 -6.80
N THR A 273 3.20 18.21 -7.73
CA THR A 273 4.63 18.13 -8.14
C THR A 273 4.88 18.63 -9.55
N GLY A 274 5.63 19.72 -9.65
CA GLY A 274 6.36 20.18 -10.83
C GLY A 274 7.74 19.52 -11.00
N GLY A 275 7.96 18.33 -10.42
CA GLY A 275 9.21 17.56 -10.53
C GLY A 275 9.03 16.29 -11.36
N THR A 276 10.00 15.98 -12.22
CA THR A 276 10.04 14.74 -13.01
C THR A 276 10.56 13.59 -12.15
N ILE A 277 9.67 12.89 -11.46
CA ILE A 277 9.97 11.59 -10.86
C ILE A 277 9.92 10.55 -11.98
N ASP A 278 10.95 9.70 -12.11
CA ASP A 278 10.91 8.55 -13.03
C ASP A 278 9.99 7.47 -12.46
N VAL A 279 8.71 7.61 -12.76
CA VAL A 279 7.63 6.74 -12.28
C VAL A 279 7.81 5.30 -12.75
N VAL A 280 8.38 5.08 -13.94
CA VAL A 280 8.55 3.73 -14.51
C VAL A 280 9.54 2.93 -13.68
N LEU A 281 10.66 3.54 -13.33
CA LEU A 281 11.68 2.88 -12.54
C LEU A 281 11.19 2.61 -11.10
N LEU A 282 10.43 3.53 -10.51
CA LEU A 282 9.79 3.29 -9.20
C LEU A 282 8.74 2.18 -9.25
N GLN A 283 7.94 2.09 -10.31
CA GLN A 283 6.98 1.01 -10.50
C GLN A 283 7.67 -0.35 -10.56
N GLN A 284 8.81 -0.46 -11.24
CA GLN A 284 9.56 -1.72 -11.34
C GLN A 284 10.08 -2.22 -9.99
N LEU A 285 10.53 -1.33 -9.11
CA LEU A 285 10.95 -1.71 -7.76
C LEU A 285 9.80 -2.23 -6.91
N LEU A 286 8.67 -1.54 -7.01
CA LEU A 286 7.54 -1.74 -6.12
C LEU A 286 6.57 -2.80 -6.63
N ILE A 287 6.84 -3.40 -7.81
CA ILE A 287 5.96 -4.37 -8.46
C ILE A 287 5.72 -5.61 -7.58
N ASN A 288 6.73 -6.02 -6.81
CA ASN A 288 6.65 -7.14 -5.88
C ASN A 288 6.21 -6.72 -4.47
N GLY A 289 6.02 -5.43 -4.24
CA GLY A 289 5.81 -4.84 -2.93
C GLY A 289 7.12 -4.63 -2.16
N ILE A 290 7.04 -3.85 -1.10
CA ILE A 290 8.11 -3.60 -0.14
C ILE A 290 7.99 -4.67 0.95
N PRO A 291 8.99 -5.56 1.12
CA PRO A 291 8.93 -6.64 2.11
C PRO A 291 9.25 -6.09 3.50
N CYS A 292 8.20 -5.73 4.25
CA CYS A 292 8.34 -5.35 5.65
C CYS A 292 8.23 -6.60 6.51
N HIS A 293 9.36 -7.03 7.08
CA HIS A 293 9.36 -8.03 8.13
C HIS A 293 8.72 -7.46 9.39
N PHE A 294 8.13 -8.31 10.22
CA PHE A 294 7.52 -7.87 11.46
C PHE A 294 7.70 -8.85 12.61
N GLU A 295 7.71 -8.30 13.82
CA GLU A 295 7.70 -9.05 15.07
C GLU A 295 6.55 -8.51 15.92
N LEU A 296 5.60 -9.39 16.26
CA LEU A 296 4.55 -9.11 17.23
C LEU A 296 5.00 -9.60 18.60
N SER A 297 4.86 -8.74 19.60
CA SER A 297 5.12 -9.07 21.00
C SER A 297 3.84 -8.85 21.80
N GLU A 298 3.34 -9.90 22.43
CA GLU A 298 2.22 -9.79 23.37
C GLU A 298 2.63 -8.96 24.58
N GLY A 299 1.77 -8.03 24.95
CA GLY A 299 1.86 -7.26 26.17
C GLY A 299 1.73 -8.12 27.41
N THR A 300 2.23 -7.60 28.52
CA THR A 300 2.01 -8.17 29.86
C THR A 300 1.14 -7.22 30.67
N GLU A 301 0.82 -7.53 31.93
CA GLU A 301 0.17 -6.56 32.82
C GLU A 301 0.94 -5.22 32.92
N ALA A 302 2.24 -5.20 32.58
CA ALA A 302 3.11 -4.02 32.65
C ALA A 302 3.48 -3.41 31.27
N THR A 303 3.16 -4.08 30.15
CA THR A 303 3.60 -3.65 28.80
C THR A 303 2.48 -3.82 27.79
N GLN A 304 2.36 -2.91 26.83
CA GLN A 304 1.40 -3.03 25.73
C GLN A 304 1.87 -4.07 24.70
N ASP A 305 0.93 -4.59 23.92
CA ASP A 305 1.25 -5.26 22.67
C ASP A 305 2.10 -4.33 21.80
N ALA A 306 3.16 -4.87 21.22
CA ALA A 306 4.11 -4.13 20.42
C ALA A 306 4.30 -4.78 19.05
N LEU A 307 4.50 -3.92 18.05
CA LEU A 307 4.77 -4.31 16.69
C LEU A 307 6.07 -3.64 16.25
N TYR A 308 7.09 -4.44 15.95
CA TYR A 308 8.29 -3.96 15.27
C TYR A 308 8.19 -4.32 13.79
N MET A 309 8.24 -3.34 12.90
CA MET A 309 8.27 -3.57 11.45
C MET A 309 9.56 -3.07 10.86
N TYR A 310 10.26 -3.88 10.07
CA TYR A 310 11.59 -3.54 9.56
C TYR A 310 11.86 -4.03 8.13
N LEU A 311 12.78 -3.32 7.49
CA LEU A 311 13.40 -3.71 6.23
C LEU A 311 14.78 -4.28 6.53
N ASN A 312 15.12 -5.38 5.86
CA ASN A 312 16.41 -6.06 6.03
C ASN A 312 17.44 -5.60 4.95
N GLU A 313 18.67 -6.11 5.05
CA GLU A 313 19.74 -5.75 4.10
C GLU A 313 19.45 -6.17 2.67
N GLU A 314 18.69 -7.25 2.45
CA GLU A 314 18.36 -7.73 1.11
C GLU A 314 17.59 -6.67 0.32
N PHE A 315 16.58 -6.07 0.95
CA PHE A 315 15.82 -4.99 0.32
C PHE A 315 16.70 -3.76 0.08
N PHE A 316 17.48 -3.31 1.07
CA PHE A 316 18.35 -2.14 0.89
C PHE A 316 19.40 -2.34 -0.21
N LYS A 317 19.93 -3.55 -0.37
CA LYS A 317 20.86 -3.90 -1.47
C LYS A 317 20.19 -3.78 -2.83
N GLN A 318 18.92 -4.16 -2.97
CA GLN A 318 18.16 -3.98 -4.21
C GLN A 318 17.98 -2.50 -4.59
N LEU A 319 18.01 -1.59 -3.60
CA LEU A 319 17.91 -0.15 -3.81
C LEU A 319 19.22 0.53 -4.23
N ILE A 320 20.36 -0.17 -4.26
CA ILE A 320 21.67 0.42 -4.60
C ILE A 320 21.65 1.25 -5.90
N PRO A 321 21.11 0.77 -7.03
CA PRO A 321 21.06 1.55 -8.28
C PRO A 321 20.32 2.89 -8.11
N PHE A 322 19.29 2.90 -7.27
CA PHE A 322 18.45 4.07 -7.00
C PHE A 322 19.13 5.05 -6.07
N ILE A 323 19.79 4.53 -5.03
CA ILE A 323 20.60 5.35 -4.12
C ILE A 323 21.68 6.08 -4.92
N LYS A 324 22.35 5.40 -5.86
CA LYS A 324 23.33 6.01 -6.77
C LYS A 324 22.70 7.14 -7.60
N LEU A 325 21.52 6.90 -8.19
CA LEU A 325 20.80 7.91 -8.97
C LEU A 325 20.38 9.11 -8.10
N ALA A 326 19.70 8.86 -6.98
CA ALA A 326 19.24 9.90 -6.04
C ALA A 326 20.42 10.72 -5.49
N GLY A 327 21.56 10.08 -5.24
CA GLY A 327 22.79 10.76 -4.85
C GLY A 327 23.26 11.82 -5.85
N THR A 328 23.00 11.64 -7.16
CA THR A 328 23.35 12.65 -8.18
C THR A 328 22.49 13.92 -8.09
N LEU A 329 21.28 13.82 -7.53
CA LEU A 329 20.30 14.91 -7.47
C LEU A 329 20.45 15.79 -6.21
N ILE A 330 21.26 15.35 -5.24
CA ILE A 330 21.44 16.04 -3.97
C ILE A 330 22.51 17.12 -4.10
N SER A 331 22.17 18.33 -3.66
CA SER A 331 23.08 19.48 -3.61
C SER A 331 24.22 19.24 -2.61
N GLU A 332 25.43 19.67 -2.98
CA GLU A 332 26.67 19.50 -2.19
C GLU A 332 26.60 20.10 -0.78
N ASP A 333 25.80 21.16 -0.60
CA ASP A 333 25.62 21.93 0.63
C ASP A 333 24.52 21.37 1.55
N THR A 334 23.88 20.25 1.18
CA THR A 334 22.81 19.67 1.99
C THR A 334 23.36 19.02 3.26
N LEU A 335 23.14 19.68 4.41
CA LEU A 335 23.56 19.23 5.73
C LEU A 335 22.38 18.73 6.57
N ILE A 336 22.57 17.60 7.25
CA ILE A 336 21.62 17.06 8.23
C ILE A 336 22.12 17.40 9.63
N PRO A 337 21.32 18.07 10.48
CA PRO A 337 21.66 18.29 11.87
C PRO A 337 21.56 16.97 12.64
N VAL A 338 22.64 16.59 13.32
CA VAL A 338 22.70 15.45 14.25
C VAL A 338 22.53 15.93 15.69
N SER A 339 22.99 17.14 15.99
CA SER A 339 22.71 17.88 17.23
C SER A 339 22.87 19.38 16.98
N ASP A 340 22.66 20.22 17.99
CA ASP A 340 22.73 21.69 17.91
C ASP A 340 24.03 22.24 17.31
N SER A 341 25.12 21.46 17.33
CA SER A 341 26.43 21.90 16.84
C SER A 341 27.08 20.92 15.86
N ILE A 342 26.39 19.83 15.50
CA ILE A 342 26.98 18.73 14.72
C ILE A 342 26.11 18.45 13.50
N TYR A 343 26.76 18.42 12.34
CA TYR A 343 26.14 18.22 11.04
C TYR A 343 26.85 17.13 10.25
N ILE A 344 26.11 16.47 9.35
CA ILE A 344 26.64 15.48 8.40
C ILE A 344 26.16 15.83 7.00
N SER A 345 27.02 15.66 5.99
CA SER A 345 26.65 15.90 4.59
C SER A 345 25.77 14.76 4.08
N LEU A 346 24.55 15.10 3.65
CA LEU A 346 23.67 14.13 2.99
C LEU A 346 24.28 13.64 1.69
N LYS A 347 24.99 14.51 0.95
CA LYS A 347 25.68 14.16 -0.28
C LYS A 347 26.75 13.09 -0.06
N GLU A 348 27.58 13.25 0.98
CA GLU A 348 28.59 12.26 1.33
C GLU A 348 27.96 10.92 1.71
N ILE A 349 26.89 10.94 2.52
CA ILE A 349 26.16 9.72 2.90
C ILE A 349 25.68 9.00 1.65
N MET A 350 24.97 9.69 0.76
CA MET A 350 24.37 9.08 -0.43
C MET A 350 25.42 8.59 -1.44
N THR A 351 26.59 9.21 -1.46
CA THR A 351 27.74 8.77 -2.28
C THR A 351 28.35 7.48 -1.75
N ASN A 352 28.51 7.37 -0.42
CA ASN A 352 29.22 6.25 0.21
C ASN A 352 28.29 5.09 0.63
N LEU A 353 26.98 5.34 0.73
CA LEU A 353 25.99 4.35 1.14
C LEU A 353 25.97 3.10 0.23
N PRO A 354 26.06 3.20 -1.10
CA PRO A 354 26.14 2.02 -1.97
C PRO A 354 27.27 1.06 -1.59
N GLU A 355 28.49 1.57 -1.39
CA GLU A 355 29.65 0.75 -1.00
C GLU A 355 29.44 0.14 0.39
N ALA A 356 28.85 0.90 1.33
CA ALA A 356 28.52 0.41 2.65
C ALA A 356 27.51 -0.75 2.59
N LEU A 357 26.49 -0.66 1.74
CA LEU A 357 25.48 -1.69 1.52
C LEU A 357 26.07 -2.94 0.85
N GLU A 358 26.97 -2.78 -0.12
CA GLU A 358 27.71 -3.89 -0.73
C GLU A 358 28.54 -4.68 0.30
N LYS A 359 29.05 -3.98 1.33
CA LYS A 359 29.83 -4.57 2.45
C LYS A 359 28.97 -4.96 3.66
N THR A 360 27.65 -4.84 3.58
CA THR A 360 26.73 -5.14 4.69
C THR A 360 26.50 -6.64 4.79
N GLU A 361 26.72 -7.17 6.00
CA GLU A 361 26.44 -8.57 6.34
C GLU A 361 24.99 -8.73 6.82
N SER A 362 24.56 -7.87 7.74
CA SER A 362 23.17 -7.81 8.23
C SER A 362 22.78 -6.37 8.52
N MET A 363 21.55 -5.98 8.22
CA MET A 363 21.04 -4.66 8.56
C MET A 363 19.53 -4.70 8.70
N ASN A 364 19.01 -4.30 9.86
CA ASN A 364 17.58 -4.06 10.04
C ASN A 364 17.36 -2.58 10.31
N VAL A 365 16.41 -1.97 9.61
CA VAL A 365 15.93 -0.62 9.89
C VAL A 365 14.42 -0.68 9.98
N GLY A 366 13.86 -0.29 11.11
CA GLY A 366 12.45 -0.47 11.34
C GLY A 366 11.83 0.51 12.34
N LEU A 367 10.52 0.51 12.37
CA LEU A 367 9.68 1.34 13.22
C LEU A 367 9.07 0.48 14.33
N ASN A 368 8.97 1.04 15.53
CA ASN A 368 8.27 0.39 16.63
C ASN A 368 6.92 1.06 16.86
N PHE A 369 5.90 0.22 17.01
CA PHE A 369 4.55 0.61 17.30
C PHE A 369 4.02 -0.10 18.54
N VAL A 370 2.94 0.44 19.11
CA VAL A 370 2.22 -0.08 20.27
C VAL A 370 0.72 0.09 20.10
N VAL A 371 -0.09 -0.66 20.84
CA VAL A 371 -1.54 -0.49 20.86
C VAL A 371 -1.96 0.69 21.74
N GLU A 372 -3.05 1.38 21.38
CA GLU A 372 -3.62 2.48 22.16
C GLU A 372 -4.11 1.97 23.53
N ASN A 373 -3.61 2.52 24.63
CA ASN A 373 -4.17 2.25 25.96
C ASN A 373 -5.62 2.75 26.02
N ASN A 374 -6.56 1.87 26.36
CA ASN A 374 -7.92 2.27 26.73
C ASN A 374 -7.98 2.95 28.10
#